data_AF-A0A1J3DHN3-F1
#
_entry.id   AF-A0A1J3DHN3-F1
#
_cell.length_a   1.000
_cell.length_b   1.000
_cell.length_c   1.000
_cell.angle_alpha   90.00
_cell.angle_beta   90.00
_cell.angle_gamma   90.00
#
_symmetry.space_group_name_H-M   'P 1'
#
loop_
_entity.id
_entity.type
_entity.pdbx_description
1 polymer ?
#
loop_
_entity_poly.entity_id
_entity_poly.type
_entity_poly.pdbx_seq_one_letter_code
_entity_poly.pdbx_strand_id
1 'polypeptide(L)'
;KDNSWIRGMDMYASVKVCEGARIMHRSNTPIAFGVHKDPIWDHAIKFTLDEPLALDGKLNLFVQLINHRTIRGDKEMGEVKVPIRELLGLNP
;
A
#
# COMPACT_ATOMS: atom_id res chain seq x y z
N LYS A 1 -22.96 14.98 -7.01
CA LYS A 1 -22.05 15.14 -5.86
C LYS A 1 -21.85 13.75 -5.27
N ASP A 2 -20.60 13.37 -4.98
CA ASP A 2 -20.28 12.11 -4.33
C ASP A 2 -20.45 12.32 -2.81
N ASN A 3 -21.38 11.58 -2.20
CA ASN A 3 -21.80 11.72 -0.80
C ASN A 3 -20.92 10.91 0.16
N SER A 4 -19.68 10.56 -0.25
CA SER A 4 -18.75 9.75 0.55
C SER A 4 -18.44 10.30 1.95
N TRP A 5 -18.65 11.59 2.22
CA TRP A 5 -18.52 12.12 3.58
C TRP A 5 -19.67 11.68 4.52
N ILE A 6 -20.83 11.27 3.98
CA ILE A 6 -22.00 10.78 4.73
C ILE A 6 -21.96 9.25 4.90
N ARG A 7 -21.34 8.54 3.95
CA ARG A 7 -21.37 7.06 3.87
C ARG A 7 -20.06 6.37 4.26
N GLY A 8 -19.00 7.14 4.55
CA GLY A 8 -17.64 6.61 4.66
C GLY A 8 -16.98 6.45 3.28
N MET A 9 -15.67 6.21 3.29
CA MET A 9 -14.88 5.92 2.10
C MET A 9 -14.71 4.41 1.95
N ASP A 10 -14.65 3.91 0.73
CA ASP A 10 -14.26 2.52 0.47
C ASP A 10 -12.76 2.50 0.26
N MET A 11 -11.99 1.82 1.11
CA MET A 11 -10.54 1.98 1.16
C MET A 11 -9.79 0.66 1.01
N TYR A 12 -8.69 0.69 0.27
CA TYR A 12 -7.72 -0.40 0.23
C TYR A 12 -6.29 0.16 0.26
N ALA A 13 -5.34 -0.68 0.66
CA ALA A 13 -3.93 -0.38 0.56
C ALA A 13 -3.32 -1.09 -0.65
N SER A 14 -2.58 -0.35 -1.48
CA SER A 14 -1.71 -0.93 -2.51
C SER A 14 -0.28 -0.95 -2.01
N VAL A 15 0.26 -2.16 -1.88
CA VAL A 15 1.62 -2.41 -1.39
C VAL A 15 2.50 -2.80 -2.57
N LYS A 16 3.58 -2.05 -2.78
CA LYS A 16 4.50 -2.24 -3.91
C LYS A 16 5.93 -2.35 -3.39
N VAL A 17 6.71 -3.23 -4.00
CA VAL A 17 8.17 -3.21 -3.87
C VAL A 17 8.74 -2.67 -5.17
N CYS A 18 9.58 -1.66 -5.09
CA CYS A 18 10.18 -1.01 -6.26
C CYS A 18 11.70 -0.93 -6.17
N GLU A 19 12.35 -1.12 -7.31
CA GLU A 19 13.75 -0.76 -7.55
C GLU A 19 13.78 0.54 -8.36
N GLY A 20 14.02 1.67 -7.72
CA GLY A 20 13.80 2.98 -8.35
C GLY A 20 12.34 3.15 -8.81
N ALA A 21 12.14 3.40 -10.11
CA ALA A 21 10.81 3.50 -10.73
C ALA A 21 10.21 2.15 -11.16
N ARG A 22 11.00 1.07 -11.12
CA ARG A 22 10.57 -0.26 -11.59
C ARG A 22 9.80 -0.98 -10.48
N ILE A 23 8.55 -1.36 -10.76
CA ILE A 23 7.74 -2.15 -9.84
C ILE A 23 8.16 -3.61 -9.95
N MET A 24 8.68 -4.16 -8.85
CA MET A 24 9.07 -5.57 -8.71
C MET A 24 7.89 -6.44 -8.33
N HIS A 25 7.15 -5.97 -7.32
CA HIS A 25 5.97 -6.65 -6.77
C HIS A 25 4.88 -5.64 -6.50
N ARG A 26 3.63 -6.08 -6.64
CA ARG A 26 2.44 -5.34 -6.21
C ARG A 26 1.44 -6.33 -5.65
N SER A 27 0.88 -5.99 -4.50
CA SER A 27 -0.27 -6.67 -3.91
C SER A 27 -1.20 -5.62 -3.32
N ASN A 28 -2.49 -5.89 -3.31
CA ASN A 28 -3.49 -5.00 -2.74
C ASN A 28 -4.23 -5.75 -1.63
N THR A 29 -4.62 -5.02 -0.58
CA THR A 29 -5.58 -5.55 0.39
C THR A 29 -6.97 -5.65 -0.23
N PRO A 30 -7.89 -6.40 0.39
CA PRO A 30 -9.31 -6.27 0.11
C PRO A 30 -9.79 -4.82 0.33
N ILE A 31 -10.90 -4.47 -0.31
CA ILE A 31 -11.59 -3.20 -0.06
C ILE A 31 -12.32 -3.30 1.28
N ALA A 32 -12.02 -2.36 2.18
CA ALA A 32 -12.79 -2.12 3.38
C ALA A 32 -13.89 -1.10 3.05
N PHE A 33 -15.16 -1.50 3.13
CA PHE A 33 -16.29 -0.68 2.70
C PHE A 33 -16.83 0.22 3.82
N GLY A 34 -17.23 1.44 3.48
CA GLY A 34 -17.86 2.38 4.41
C GLY A 34 -16.99 2.79 5.60
N VAL A 35 -15.68 2.63 5.49
CA VAL A 35 -14.72 2.99 6.54
C VAL A 35 -14.47 4.49 6.50
N HIS A 36 -14.47 5.16 7.64
CA HIS A 36 -14.31 6.61 7.65
C HIS A 36 -12.86 6.99 7.36
N LYS A 37 -12.01 7.02 8.38
CA LYS A 37 -10.58 7.34 8.25
C LYS A 37 -9.67 6.22 8.77
N ASP A 38 -10.24 5.20 9.40
CA ASP A 38 -9.51 4.16 10.15
C ASP A 38 -9.84 2.75 9.63
N PRO A 39 -9.43 2.40 8.40
CA PRO A 39 -9.61 1.04 7.86
C PRO A 39 -8.80 0.01 8.66
N ILE A 40 -9.39 -1.18 8.86
CA ILE A 40 -8.69 -2.37 9.37
C ILE A 40 -8.84 -3.46 8.31
N TRP A 41 -7.71 -3.94 7.77
CA TRP A 41 -7.72 -5.02 6.77
C TRP A 41 -7.36 -6.39 7.34
N ASP A 42 -6.56 -6.45 8.41
CA ASP A 42 -6.01 -7.68 8.97
C ASP A 42 -5.50 -8.66 7.89
N HIS A 43 -4.75 -8.10 6.93
CA HIS A 43 -4.37 -8.80 5.71
C HIS A 43 -2.86 -8.90 5.58
N ALA A 44 -2.35 -10.14 5.67
CA ALA A 44 -0.94 -10.42 5.47
C ALA A 44 -0.56 -10.39 3.98
N ILE A 45 0.47 -9.63 3.64
CA ILE A 45 1.05 -9.58 2.30
C ILE A 45 2.43 -10.22 2.34
N LYS A 46 2.69 -11.10 1.37
CA LYS A 46 3.98 -11.77 1.20
C LYS A 46 4.58 -11.36 -0.15
N PHE A 47 5.88 -11.16 -0.16
CA PHE A 47 6.65 -10.91 -1.38
C PHE A 47 7.99 -11.64 -1.28
N THR A 48 8.52 -12.06 -2.42
CA THR A 48 9.86 -12.64 -2.54
C THR A 48 10.79 -11.51 -2.94
N LEU A 49 11.98 -11.43 -2.33
CA LEU A 49 12.95 -10.39 -2.63
C LEU A 49 14.25 -11.01 -3.13
N ASP A 50 14.91 -10.30 -4.04
CA ASP A 50 16.32 -10.54 -4.33
C ASP A 50 17.14 -10.01 -3.15
N GLU A 51 17.80 -10.92 -2.44
CA GLU A 51 18.52 -10.63 -1.21
C GLU A 51 19.66 -9.61 -1.42
N PRO A 52 20.56 -9.75 -2.43
CA PRO A 52 21.51 -8.71 -2.78
C PRO A 52 20.87 -7.32 -2.97
N LEU A 53 19.78 -7.21 -3.74
CA LEU A 53 19.11 -5.91 -3.95
C LEU A 53 18.50 -5.35 -2.67
N ALA A 54 17.97 -6.22 -1.81
CA ALA A 54 17.37 -5.86 -0.53
C ALA A 54 18.41 -5.32 0.47
N LEU A 55 19.59 -5.96 0.51
CA LEU A 55 20.69 -5.57 1.40
C LEU A 55 21.45 -4.33 0.91
N ASP A 56 21.58 -4.15 -0.40
CA ASP A 56 22.20 -2.98 -1.02
C ASP A 56 21.40 -1.67 -0.85
N GLY A 57 20.17 -1.75 -0.30
CA GLY A 57 19.30 -0.59 -0.10
C GLY A 57 18.65 -0.05 -1.38
N LYS A 58 18.59 -0.87 -2.45
CA LYS A 58 18.01 -0.49 -3.75
C LYS A 58 16.49 -0.64 -3.78
N LEU A 59 15.94 -1.47 -2.90
CA LEU A 59 14.51 -1.78 -2.85
C LEU A 59 13.78 -0.88 -1.84
N ASN A 60 12.61 -0.38 -2.24
CA ASN A 60 11.70 0.40 -1.40
C ASN A 60 10.32 -0.25 -1.38
N LEU A 61 9.74 -0.37 -0.18
CA LEU A 61 8.33 -0.68 0.02
C LEU A 61 7.53 0.62 -0.05
N PHE A 62 6.49 0.62 -0.86
CA PHE A 62 5.49 1.68 -0.91
C PHE A 62 4.17 1.12 -0.41
N VAL A 63 3.55 1.79 0.55
CA VAL A 63 2.19 1.50 0.99
C VAL A 63 1.34 2.73 0.67
N GLN A 64 0.49 2.61 -0.33
CA GLN A 64 -0.41 3.65 -0.78
C GLN A 64 -1.81 3.39 -0.27
N LEU A 65 -2.44 4.39 0.32
CA LEU A 65 -3.84 4.36 0.74
C LEU A 65 -4.71 4.88 -0.40
N ILE A 66 -5.70 4.09 -0.81
CA ILE A 66 -6.53 4.40 -1.97
C ILE A 66 -8.01 4.36 -1.56
N ASN A 67 -8.73 5.42 -1.91
CA ASN A 67 -10.19 5.44 -1.87
C ASN A 67 -10.72 4.93 -3.21
N HIS A 68 -11.35 3.76 -3.15
CA HIS A 68 -12.04 3.15 -4.26
C HIS A 68 -13.36 3.88 -4.54
N ARG A 69 -13.52 4.39 -5.77
CA ARG A 69 -14.76 5.07 -6.18
C ARG A 69 -15.22 4.51 -7.51
N THR A 70 -16.41 3.93 -7.52
CA THR A 70 -16.99 3.27 -8.70
C THR A 70 -17.15 4.23 -9.89
N ILE A 71 -17.46 5.52 -9.66
CA ILE A 71 -17.80 6.48 -10.73
C ILE A 71 -16.62 7.38 -11.11
N ARG A 72 -15.79 7.79 -10.15
CA ARG A 72 -14.73 8.79 -10.35
C ARG A 72 -13.33 8.18 -10.44
N GLY A 73 -13.26 6.84 -10.48
CA GLY A 73 -12.02 6.09 -10.37
C GLY A 73 -11.37 6.24 -9.00
N ASP A 74 -10.40 5.37 -8.75
CA ASP A 74 -9.63 5.36 -7.53
C ASP A 74 -8.94 6.71 -7.27
N LYS A 75 -8.91 7.12 -6.01
CA LYS A 75 -8.18 8.31 -5.55
C LYS A 75 -7.14 7.92 -4.53
N GLU A 76 -5.90 8.28 -4.81
CA GLU A 76 -4.83 8.22 -3.82
C GLU A 76 -5.11 9.20 -2.67
N MET A 77 -5.00 8.69 -1.44
CA MET A 77 -5.22 9.44 -0.21
C MET A 77 -3.91 9.74 0.52
N GLY A 78 -2.88 8.95 0.27
CA GLY A 78 -1.54 9.15 0.81
C GLY A 78 -0.66 7.95 0.54
N GLU A 79 0.63 8.13 0.79
CA GLU A 79 1.66 7.12 0.56
C GLU A 79 2.70 7.20 1.67
N VAL A 80 3.21 6.04 2.08
CA VAL A 80 4.47 5.93 2.80
C VAL A 80 5.46 5.12 1.97
N LYS A 81 6.71 5.60 1.96
CA LYS A 81 7.85 4.93 1.36
C LYS A 81 8.80 4.48 2.48
N VAL A 82 9.14 3.21 2.50
CA VAL A 82 10.02 2.61 3.49
C VAL A 82 11.13 1.83 2.79
N PRO A 83 12.42 2.13 3.02
CA PRO A 83 13.51 1.30 2.50
C PRO A 83 13.44 -0.12 3.05
N ILE A 84 13.52 -1.13 2.17
CA ILE A 84 13.47 -2.54 2.59
C ILE A 84 14.62 -2.88 3.55
N ARG A 85 15.79 -2.30 3.33
CA ARG A 85 16.96 -2.47 4.19
C ARG A 85 16.69 -2.08 5.64
N GLU A 86 15.90 -1.04 5.88
CA GLU A 86 15.53 -0.62 7.24
C GLU A 86 14.63 -1.67 7.89
N LEU A 87 13.64 -2.19 7.16
CA LEU A 87 12.74 -3.25 7.65
C LEU A 87 13.49 -4.54 8.00
N LEU A 88 14.49 -4.92 7.19
CA LEU A 88 15.35 -6.08 7.49
C LEU A 88 16.22 -5.86 8.73
N GLY A 89 16.65 -4.61 8.97
CA GLY A 89 17.45 -4.24 10.14
C GLY A 89 16.66 -4.17 11.45
N LEU A 90 15.33 -4.06 11.40
CA LEU A 90 14.47 -4.03 12.58
C LEU A 90 14.40 -5.38 13.31
N ASN A 91 14.80 -6.47 12.67
CA ASN A 91 14.83 -7.82 13.24
C ASN A 91 13.58 -8.16 14.08
N PRO A 92 12.37 -8.15 13.46
CA PRO A 92 11.09 -8.27 14.16
C PRO A 92 10.88 -9.62 14.88
#